data_AF-A0A3D3PFC1-F1
#
_entry.id   AF-A0A3D3PFC1-F1
#
_cell.length_a   1.000
_cell.length_b   1.000
_cell.length_c   1.000
_cell.angle_alpha   90.00
_cell.angle_beta   90.00
_cell.angle_gamma   90.00
#
_symmetry.space_group_name_H-M   'P 1'
#
loop_
_entity.id
_entity.type
_entity.pdbx_description
1 polymer ?
#
loop_
_entity_poly.entity_id
_entity_poly.type
_entity_poly.pdbx_seq_one_letter_code
_entity_poly.pdbx_strand_id
1 'polypeptide(L)' 'MNSKANRLATETSPYLLQHAYNPVNWYPWGEEALQKATKENKLILVSIGYSACHWCHVM' A
#
# COMPACT_ATOMS: atom_id res chain seq x y z
N MET A 1 -13.39 -10.09 5.25
CA MET A 1 -12.05 -10.06 4.64
C MET A 1 -12.21 -9.78 3.16
N ASN A 2 -11.53 -8.77 2.63
CA ASN A 2 -11.60 -8.50 1.19
C ASN A 2 -10.96 -9.70 0.46
N SER A 3 -11.69 -10.34 -0.46
CA SER A 3 -11.24 -11.59 -1.10
C SER A 3 -10.17 -11.34 -2.17
N LYS A 4 -9.98 -10.07 -2.58
CA LYS A 4 -9.02 -9.68 -3.61
C LYS A 4 -7.82 -8.97 -2.98
N ALA A 5 -6.64 -9.51 -3.22
CA ALA A 5 -5.40 -8.88 -2.83
C ALA A 5 -5.08 -7.66 -3.73
N ASN A 6 -4.46 -6.63 -3.15
CA ASN A 6 -3.82 -5.54 -3.86
C ASN A 6 -2.35 -5.90 -4.20
N ARG A 7 -1.59 -4.95 -4.73
CA ARG A 7 -0.22 -5.17 -5.21
C ARG A 7 0.77 -5.51 -4.12
N LEU A 8 0.48 -5.20 -2.85
CA LEU A 8 1.38 -5.50 -1.75
C LEU A 8 1.50 -7.01 -1.48
N ALA A 9 0.65 -7.85 -2.07
CA ALA A 9 0.71 -9.30 -1.92
C ALA A 9 2.01 -9.94 -2.48
N THR A 10 2.74 -9.24 -3.33
CA THR A 10 4.00 -9.72 -3.91
C THR A 10 5.24 -9.11 -3.24
N GLU A 11 5.06 -8.28 -2.22
CA GLU A 11 6.17 -7.67 -1.48
C GLU A 11 6.82 -8.68 -0.54
N THR A 12 8.09 -8.43 -0.18
CA THR A 12 8.83 -9.28 0.77
C THR A 12 8.68 -8.81 2.22
N SER A 13 8.30 -7.54 2.42
CA SER A 13 8.16 -6.94 3.75
C SER A 13 6.92 -7.51 4.47
N PRO A 14 7.08 -8.08 5.69
CA PRO A 14 5.95 -8.53 6.49
C PRO A 14 4.93 -7.42 6.79
N TYR A 15 5.41 -6.19 6.97
CA TYR A 15 4.54 -5.02 7.20
C TYR A 15 3.64 -4.75 5.99
N LEU A 16 4.20 -4.76 4.77
CA LEU A 16 3.42 -4.53 3.56
C LEU A 16 2.44 -5.67 3.27
N LEU A 17 2.85 -6.91 3.49
CA LEU A 17 2.01 -8.10 3.30
C LEU A 17 0.77 -8.08 4.21
N GLN A 18 0.86 -7.54 5.43
CA GLN A 18 -0.30 -7.38 6.32
C GLN A 18 -1.38 -6.46 5.73
N HIS A 19 -1.00 -5.53 4.84
CA HIS A 19 -1.93 -4.61 4.17
C HIS A 19 -2.41 -5.11 2.79
N ALA A 20 -1.99 -6.30 2.36
CA ALA A 20 -2.27 -6.84 1.02
C ALA A 20 -3.77 -7.07 0.73
N TYR A 21 -4.58 -7.29 1.77
CA TYR A 21 -6.02 -7.54 1.63
C TYR A 21 -6.88 -6.39 2.19
N ASN A 22 -6.26 -5.24 2.45
CA ASN A 22 -7.00 -4.05 2.87
C ASN A 22 -7.87 -3.51 1.71
N PRO A 23 -8.98 -2.83 2.01
CA PRO A 23 -9.87 -2.28 0.99
C PRO A 23 -9.22 -1.19 0.13
N VAL A 24 -8.19 -0.53 0.66
CA VAL A 24 -7.37 0.41 -0.11
C VAL A 24 -6.53 -0.38 -1.12
N ASN A 25 -6.61 0.03 -2.39
CA ASN A 25 -5.81 -0.54 -3.47
C ASN A 25 -4.38 0.03 -3.41
N TRP A 26 -3.60 -0.41 -2.41
CA TRP A 26 -2.23 0.02 -2.20
C TRP A 26 -1.31 -0.36 -3.36
N TYR A 27 -0.32 0.50 -3.59
CA TYR A 27 0.80 0.28 -4.49
C TYR A 27 2.08 0.33 -3.64
N PRO A 28 3.08 -0.54 -3.90
CA PRO A 28 4.42 -0.27 -3.41
C PRO A 28 4.94 1.04 -4.02
N TRP A 29 5.87 1.69 -3.32
CA TRP A 29 6.49 2.90 -3.86
C TRP A 29 7.33 2.55 -5.10
N GLY A 30 7.10 3.26 -6.21
CA GLY A 30 7.80 3.01 -7.47
C GLY A 30 7.17 3.71 -8.66
N GLU A 31 7.76 3.51 -9.84
CA GLU A 31 7.35 4.19 -11.07
C GLU A 31 5.90 3.91 -11.47
N GLU A 32 5.38 2.70 -11.24
CA GLU A 32 3.98 2.35 -11.57
C GLU A 32 2.98 3.29 -10.86
N ALA A 33 3.20 3.56 -9.57
CA ALA A 33 2.34 4.44 -8.79
C ALA A 33 2.42 5.89 -9.27
N LEU A 34 3.64 6.37 -9.58
CA LEU A 34 3.88 7.72 -10.07
C LEU A 34 3.24 7.94 -11.46
N GLN A 35 3.50 7.03 -12.40
CA GLN A 35 2.95 7.10 -13.76
C GLN A 35 1.43 7.06 -13.74
N LYS A 36 0.84 6.21 -12.88
CA LYS A 36 -0.61 6.13 -12.71
C LYS A 36 -1.20 7.44 -12.18
N ALA A 37 -0.57 8.04 -11.16
CA ALA A 37 -1.02 9.30 -10.59
C ALA A 37 -1.01 10.44 -11.64
N THR A 38 0.06 10.53 -12.45
CA THR A 38 0.13 11.49 -13.56
C THR A 38 -0.95 11.21 -14.61
N LYS A 39 -1.10 9.96 -15.06
CA LYS A 39 -2.08 9.57 -16.09
C LYS A 39 -3.52 9.87 -15.66
N GLU A 40 -3.84 9.63 -14.40
CA GLU A 40 -5.18 9.85 -13.85
C GLU A 40 -5.39 11.27 -13.32
N ASN A 41 -4.37 12.12 -13.35
CA ASN A 41 -4.36 13.45 -12.75
C ASN A 41 -4.85 13.43 -11.28
N LYS A 42 -4.28 12.52 -10.48
CA LYS A 42 -4.62 12.34 -9.06
C LYS A 42 -3.40 12.57 -8.18
N LEU A 43 -3.66 13.07 -6.98
CA LEU A 43 -2.64 13.19 -5.93
C LEU A 43 -2.24 11.81 -5.40
N ILE A 44 -1.01 11.73 -4.88
CA ILE A 44 -0.51 10.55 -4.18
C ILE A 44 -0.60 10.81 -2.69
N LEU A 45 -1.25 9.89 -1.97
CA LEU A 45 -1.15 9.79 -0.52
C LEU A 45 -0.05 8.78 -0.19
N VAL A 46 1.05 9.25 0.40
CA VAL A 46 2.15 8.39 0.83
C VAL A 46 1.96 8.05 2.31
N SER A 47 1.81 6.76 2.61
CA SER A 47 1.78 6.24 3.97
C SER A 47 3.08 5.48 4.25
N ILE A 48 3.80 5.85 5.31
CA ILE A 48 5.09 5.26 5.69
C ILE A 48 4.96 4.72 7.11
N GLY A 49 5.31 3.46 7.29
CA GLY A 49 5.26 2.78 8.57
C GLY A 49 6.20 1.58 8.63
N TYR A 50 6.19 0.89 9.77
CA TYR A 50 7.01 -0.30 10.02
C TYR A 50 6.33 -1.21 11.05
N SER A 51 6.72 -2.49 11.09
CA SER A 51 6.04 -3.55 11.86
C SER A 51 6.07 -3.41 13.39
N ALA A 52 6.93 -2.57 13.95
CA ALA A 52 6.99 -2.30 15.39
C ALA A 52 6.38 -0.94 15.78
N CYS A 53 5.80 -0.22 14.82
CA CYS A 53 5.18 1.07 15.06
C CYS A 53 3.78 0.89 15.66
N HIS A 54 3.58 1.26 16.92
CA HIS A 54 2.27 1.16 17.58
C HIS A 54 1.16 1.86 16.78
N TRP A 55 1.36 3.13 16.42
CA TRP A 55 0.36 3.94 15.73
C TRP A 55 0.10 3.52 14.28
N CYS A 56 1.02 2.77 13.66
CA CYS A 56 0.85 2.26 12.30
C CYS A 56 -0.10 1.04 12.23
N HIS A 57 -0.39 0.41 13.37
CA HIS A 57 -1.39 -0.67 13.47
C HIS A 57 -2.76 -0.17 13.92
N VAL A 58 -2.81 0.99 14.58
CA VAL A 58 -4.06 1.61 15.06
C VAL A 58 -4.75 2.41 13.96
N MET A 59 -3.99 2.96 13.01
CA MET A 59 -4.52 3.56 11.77
C MET A 59 -5.03 2.50 10.80
#